data_AF-A0A5N5ZKG3-F1
#
_entry.id   AF-A0A5N5ZKG3-F1
#
_cell.length_a   1.000
_cell.length_b   1.000
_cell.length_c   1.000
_cell.angle_alpha   90.00
_cell.angle_beta   90.00
_cell.angle_gamma   90.00
#
_symmetry.space_group_name_H-M   'P 1'
#
loop_
_entity.id
_entity.type
_entity.pdbx_description
1 polymer ?
#
loop_
_entity_poly.entity_id
_entity_poly.type
_entity_poly.pdbx_seq_one_letter_code
_entity_poly.pdbx_strand_id
1 'polypeptide(L)'
;METILKHSTELRRATKTDLLVKSGLVKIGHPYYVLNKEGILFGPQMLSHLTDTKKLEADYNNERIFVPVDSCDVHLSYTAIIK
;
A
#
# COMPACT_ATOMS: atom_id res chain seq x y z
N MET A 1 24.01 20.64 -0.96
CA MET A 1 23.77 19.84 -2.18
C MET A 1 22.90 18.67 -1.77
N GLU A 2 21.67 18.59 -2.25
CA GLU A 2 20.71 17.56 -1.83
C GLU A 2 20.84 16.31 -2.69
N THR A 3 20.87 15.14 -2.06
CA THR A 3 20.84 13.86 -2.75
C THR A 3 19.40 13.44 -2.92
N ILE A 4 18.95 13.28 -4.17
CA ILE A 4 17.60 12.81 -4.48
C ILE A 4 17.66 11.30 -4.70
N LEU A 5 16.96 10.55 -3.86
CA LEU A 5 16.75 9.11 -4.02
C LEU A 5 15.42 8.87 -4.74
N LYS A 6 15.43 7.98 -5.73
CA LYS A 6 14.22 7.54 -6.46
C LYS A 6 13.89 6.10 -6.09
N HIS A 7 12.64 5.81 -5.80
CA HIS A 7 12.13 4.47 -5.49
C HIS A 7 10.91 4.17 -6.36
N SER A 8 10.82 2.96 -6.89
CA SER A 8 9.67 2.43 -7.64
C SER A 8 9.11 1.21 -6.92
N THR A 9 7.79 1.12 -6.84
CA THR A 9 7.07 0.01 -6.20
C THR A 9 6.15 -0.64 -7.22
N GLU A 10 6.19 -1.96 -7.28
CA GLU A 10 5.19 -2.73 -8.03
C GLU A 10 3.95 -2.98 -7.18
N LEU A 11 2.78 -2.85 -7.80
CA LEU A 11 1.50 -2.97 -7.14
C LEU A 11 0.72 -4.15 -7.70
N ARG A 12 0.07 -4.90 -6.80
CA ARG A 12 -0.90 -5.93 -7.13
C ARG A 12 -2.25 -5.59 -6.55
N ARG A 13 -3.31 -6.15 -7.12
CA ARG A 13 -4.64 -6.08 -6.49
C ARG A 13 -4.58 -6.68 -5.09
N ALA A 14 -5.24 -6.02 -4.16
CA ALA A 14 -5.37 -6.52 -2.81
C ALA A 14 -6.20 -7.81 -2.80
N THR A 15 -5.90 -8.66 -1.84
CA THR A 15 -6.66 -9.85 -1.47
C THR A 15 -7.39 -9.59 -0.14
N LYS A 16 -8.37 -10.42 0.22
CA LYS A 16 -9.06 -10.29 1.51
C LYS A 16 -8.06 -10.28 2.68
N THR A 17 -7.01 -11.10 2.62
CA THR A 17 -5.97 -11.19 3.65
C THR A 17 -5.11 -9.94 3.78
N ASP A 18 -4.99 -9.13 2.73
CA ASP A 18 -4.28 -7.86 2.81
C ASP A 18 -5.08 -6.79 3.58
N LEU A 19 -6.40 -6.94 3.65
CA LEU A 19 -7.34 -5.92 4.17
C LEU A 19 -8.19 -6.39 5.36
N LEU A 20 -7.99 -7.58 5.91
CA LEU A 20 -8.84 -8.11 6.99
C LEU A 20 -8.66 -7.32 8.30
N VAL A 21 -9.60 -6.41 8.56
CA VAL A 21 -9.70 -5.58 9.79
C VAL A 21 -10.61 -6.22 10.86
N LYS A 22 -11.28 -7.35 10.57
CA LYS A 22 -12.42 -7.83 11.40
C LYS A 22 -12.08 -8.74 12.60
N SER A 23 -10.90 -9.35 12.68
CA SER A 23 -10.59 -10.35 13.72
C SER A 23 -9.27 -10.14 14.48
N GLY A 24 -8.75 -8.91 14.50
CA GLY A 24 -7.70 -8.52 15.48
C GLY A 24 -6.26 -8.69 15.02
N LEU A 25 -5.87 -7.88 14.03
CA LEU A 25 -4.50 -7.71 13.51
C LEU A 25 -4.12 -8.72 12.44
N VAL A 26 -3.92 -8.23 11.22
CA VAL A 26 -2.98 -8.91 10.33
C VAL A 26 -1.92 -7.92 9.81
N LYS A 27 -2.24 -6.67 9.43
CA LYS A 27 -1.20 -5.74 8.92
C LYS A 27 -1.53 -4.24 9.11
N ILE A 28 -1.76 -3.78 10.34
CA ILE A 28 -1.75 -2.32 10.61
C ILE A 28 -0.37 -1.79 10.18
N GLY A 29 -0.36 -0.69 9.43
CA GLY A 29 0.86 -0.14 8.87
C GLY A 29 1.27 -0.68 7.51
N HIS A 30 0.47 -1.55 6.87
CA HIS A 30 0.69 -1.85 5.45
C HIS A 30 0.19 -0.70 4.57
N PRO A 31 1.02 -0.24 3.62
CA PRO A 31 0.58 0.73 2.63
C PRO A 31 -0.37 0.09 1.63
N TYR A 32 -1.43 0.81 1.29
CA TYR A 32 -2.33 0.48 0.20
C TYR A 32 -2.61 1.71 -0.67
N TYR A 33 -3.08 1.45 -1.88
CA TYR A 33 -3.40 2.45 -2.87
C TYR A 33 -4.83 2.24 -3.37
N VAL A 34 -5.50 3.32 -3.73
CA VAL A 34 -6.89 3.30 -4.19
C VAL A 34 -6.97 3.89 -5.59
N LEU A 35 -7.53 3.14 -6.53
CA LEU A 35 -7.78 3.58 -7.89
C LEU A 35 -9.15 4.28 -7.94
N ASN A 36 -9.18 5.56 -8.33
CA ASN A 36 -10.46 6.26 -8.50
C ASN A 36 -11.19 5.82 -9.80
N LYS A 37 -12.35 6.42 -10.11
CA LYS A 37 -13.17 5.98 -11.27
C LYS A 37 -12.56 6.44 -12.58
N GLU A 38 -11.73 7.47 -12.50
CA GLU A 38 -11.02 8.14 -13.57
C GLU A 38 -9.67 7.45 -13.87
N GLY A 39 -9.33 6.36 -13.16
CA GLY A 39 -8.08 5.61 -13.36
C GLY A 39 -6.85 6.22 -12.68
N ILE A 40 -7.03 7.19 -11.79
CA ILE A 40 -5.98 7.83 -11.02
C ILE A 40 -5.77 7.07 -9.71
N LEU A 41 -4.52 6.71 -9.44
CA LEU A 41 -4.12 5.99 -8.24
C LEU A 41 -3.74 6.95 -7.11
N PHE A 42 -4.31 6.75 -5.92
CA PHE A 42 -4.05 7.54 -4.72
C PHE A 42 -3.38 6.71 -3.63
N GLY A 43 -2.29 7.23 -3.05
CA GLY A 43 -1.59 6.59 -1.94
C GLY A 43 -0.11 7.01 -1.84
N PRO A 44 0.68 6.34 -0.99
CA PRO A 44 0.25 5.27 -0.10
C PRO A 44 -0.63 5.79 1.04
N GLN A 45 -1.71 5.06 1.33
CA GLN A 45 -2.50 5.19 2.55
C GLN A 45 -2.10 4.08 3.51
N MET A 46 -2.16 4.36 4.81
CA MET A 46 -1.79 3.38 5.84
C MET A 46 -3.05 2.82 6.49
N LEU A 47 -3.17 1.49 6.55
CA LEU A 47 -4.23 0.85 7.34
C LEU A 47 -4.04 1.18 8.82
N SER A 48 -5.06 1.77 9.44
CA SER A 48 -5.08 2.18 10.84
C SER A 48 -6.43 1.87 11.49
N HIS A 49 -6.53 2.08 12.81
CA HIS A 49 -7.79 1.95 13.55
C HIS A 49 -8.84 3.00 13.17
N LEU A 50 -8.42 4.09 12.52
CA LEU A 50 -9.32 5.16 12.04
C LEU A 50 -9.77 4.94 10.58
N THR A 51 -9.26 3.90 9.92
CA THR A 51 -9.65 3.63 8.53
C THR A 51 -11.13 3.26 8.48
N ASP A 52 -11.88 3.96 7.62
CA ASP A 52 -13.29 3.65 7.36
C ASP A 52 -13.40 2.28 6.68
N THR A 53 -13.70 1.26 7.49
CA THR A 53 -13.79 -0.13 7.06
C THR A 53 -14.90 -0.36 6.04
N LYS A 54 -16.00 0.39 6.08
CA LYS A 54 -17.09 0.25 5.11
C LYS A 54 -16.68 0.77 3.75
N LYS A 55 -16.04 1.94 3.71
CA LYS A 55 -15.51 2.50 2.47
C LYS A 55 -14.41 1.61 1.89
N LEU A 56 -13.49 1.15 2.73
CA LEU A 56 -12.41 0.24 2.31
C LEU A 56 -12.97 -1.06 1.73
N GLU A 57 -13.98 -1.66 2.37
CA GLU A 57 -14.66 -2.86 1.87
C GLU A 57 -15.37 -2.59 0.54
N ALA A 58 -16.03 -1.43 0.39
CA ALA A 58 -16.65 -1.03 -0.88
C ALA A 58 -15.61 -0.86 -1.99
N ASP A 59 -14.51 -0.15 -1.75
CA ASP A 59 -13.44 0.03 -2.73
C ASP A 59 -12.75 -1.31 -3.06
N TYR A 60 -12.58 -2.21 -2.08
CA TYR A 60 -12.05 -3.55 -2.30
C TYR A 60 -12.98 -4.39 -3.20
N ASN A 61 -14.28 -4.41 -2.90
CA ASN A 61 -15.27 -5.16 -3.69
C ASN A 61 -15.40 -4.62 -5.13
N ASN A 62 -15.06 -3.35 -5.35
CA ASN A 62 -14.99 -2.76 -6.70
C ASN A 62 -13.63 -2.98 -7.38
N GLU A 63 -12.73 -3.80 -6.82
CA GLU A 63 -11.39 -4.09 -7.35
C GLU A 63 -10.46 -2.87 -7.43
N ARG A 64 -10.66 -1.87 -6.55
CA ARG A 64 -9.95 -0.58 -6.59
C ARG A 64 -8.79 -0.50 -5.62
N ILE A 65 -8.57 -1.52 -4.80
CA ILE A 65 -7.50 -1.52 -3.79
C ILE A 65 -6.28 -2.29 -4.31
N PHE A 66 -5.13 -1.65 -4.20
CA PHE A 66 -3.84 -2.20 -4.57
C PHE A 66 -2.88 -2.15 -3.39
N VAL A 67 -1.99 -3.12 -3.30
CA VAL A 67 -0.95 -3.20 -2.28
C VAL A 67 0.39 -3.50 -2.96
N PRO A 68 1.52 -3.08 -2.38
CA PRO A 68 2.83 -3.48 -2.88
C PRO A 68 2.98 -4.99 -2.96
N VAL A 69 3.65 -5.47 -4.01
CA VAL A 69 4.01 -6.88 -4.15
C VAL A 69 4.98 -7.29 -3.03
N ASP A 70 5.91 -6.41 -2.66
CA ASP A 70 7.00 -6.64 -1.70
C ASP A 70 6.59 -6.42 -0.24
N SER A 71 5.41 -6.93 0.12
CA SER A 71 4.87 -6.79 1.47
C SER A 71 5.61 -7.78 2.41
N CYS A 72 6.71 -7.30 3.01
CA CYS A 72 7.63 -7.94 3.98
C CYS A 72 8.78 -8.78 3.41
N ASP A 73 9.79 -8.12 2.84
CA ASP A 73 11.15 -8.20 3.37
C ASP A 73 11.88 -6.93 2.91
N VAL A 74 12.00 -5.97 3.82
CA VAL A 74 12.73 -4.72 3.55
C VAL A 74 14.21 -5.06 3.53
N HIS A 75 14.69 -5.67 2.44
CA HIS A 75 16.12 -5.72 2.13
C HIS A 75 16.48 -4.38 1.48
N LEU A 76 16.69 -3.37 2.31
CA LEU A 76 17.21 -2.07 1.87
C LEU A 76 18.69 -2.24 1.52
N SER A 77 18.98 -2.76 0.33
CA SER A 77 20.31 -2.65 -0.25
C SER A 77 20.47 -1.23 -0.81
N TYR A 78 20.96 -0.33 0.02
CA TYR A 78 21.40 0.99 -0.42
C TYR A 78 22.72 0.86 -1.16
N THR A 79 22.74 1.24 -2.44
CA THR A 79 24.01 1.46 -3.15
C THR A 79 24.32 2.95 -3.07
N ALA A 80 25.23 3.34 -2.18
CA ALA A 80 25.76 4.70 -2.18
C ALA A 80 26.71 4.87 -3.37
N ILE A 81 26.37 5.76 -4.30
CA ILE A 81 27.32 6.20 -5.33
C ILE A 81 28.06 7.40 -4.76
N ILE A 82 29.28 7.16 -4.28
CA ILE A 82 30.22 8.22 -3.91
C ILE A 82 30.91 8.66 -5.20
N LYS A 83 30.73 9.93 -5.57
CA LYS A 83 31.49 10.58 -6.65
C LYS A 83 32.72 11.25 -6.09
#